data_AF-A0A961MJB7-F1
#
_entry.id   AF-A0A961MJB7-F1
#
_cell.length_a   1.000
_cell.length_b   1.000
_cell.length_c   1.000
_cell.angle_alpha   90.00
_cell.angle_beta   90.00
_cell.angle_gamma   90.00
#
_symmetry.space_group_name_H-M   'P 1'
#
loop_
_entity.id
_entity.type
_entity.pdbx_description
1 polymer ?
#
loop_
_entity_poly.entity_id
_entity_poly.type
_entity_poly.pdbx_seq_one_letter_code
_entity_poly.pdbx_strand_id
1 'polypeptide(L)'
;MSTPAEIRKPSHALPFWLSLGTVPLIVLGAVAGGWTLLLLPLYAWQLVTLLDVFLGRNEDQPDISTNDADLFWYRLITLIWPPIQFCIVFGTIWWVRHTNHLNTAEMIGLFFGVGVISGTIGIVYAHELMHQKSRMERWLGDLLLAMVLYSHFRSEHLLVHHAYVGTPRDAVSARYNEGFHRYFLRVLLSCPPSAWRIEAARQARAGRKAWHRSNPFWRYGGLQLGALLLAWALGGLPGIGLFVFQAFIAVWQLELTNYIEHYGLTREYLGNGRYEPVRPHHSW
;
A
#
# COMPACT_ATOMS: atom_id res chain seq x y z
N MET A 1 22.23 5.24 -17.66
CA MET A 1 21.61 3.92 -17.82
C MET A 1 22.57 2.90 -17.25
N SER A 2 22.27 2.37 -16.07
CA SER A 2 23.04 1.26 -15.48
C SER A 2 22.97 0.02 -16.36
N THR A 3 24.10 -0.67 -16.46
CA THR A 3 24.19 -1.98 -17.13
C THR A 3 23.58 -3.08 -16.26
N PRO A 4 23.19 -4.24 -16.83
CA PRO A 4 22.73 -5.38 -16.05
C PRO A 4 23.73 -5.84 -14.98
N ALA A 5 25.04 -5.71 -15.24
CA ALA A 5 26.09 -6.05 -14.28
C ALA A 5 26.12 -5.10 -13.06
N GLU A 6 25.76 -3.83 -13.26
CA GLU A 6 25.65 -2.83 -12.17
C GLU A 6 24.37 -3.03 -11.37
N ILE A 7 23.25 -3.27 -12.05
CA ILE A 7 21.94 -3.54 -11.43
C ILE A 7 21.98 -4.76 -10.48
N ARG A 8 22.76 -5.78 -10.83
CA ARG A 8 22.95 -6.99 -9.99
C ARG A 8 23.67 -6.70 -8.66
N LYS A 9 24.36 -5.57 -8.51
CA LYS A 9 25.10 -5.25 -7.29
C LYS A 9 24.12 -4.86 -6.18
N PRO A 10 24.26 -5.39 -4.94
CA PRO A 10 23.41 -5.00 -3.82
C PRO A 10 23.40 -3.48 -3.56
N SER A 11 24.54 -2.81 -3.79
CA SER A 11 24.68 -1.35 -3.61
C SER A 11 23.73 -0.55 -4.50
N HIS A 12 23.35 -1.06 -5.67
CA HIS A 12 22.42 -0.39 -6.59
C HIS A 12 20.97 -0.42 -6.09
N ALA A 13 20.62 -1.46 -5.32
CA ALA A 13 19.30 -1.58 -4.71
C ALA A 13 19.24 -0.91 -3.32
N LEU A 14 20.36 -0.45 -2.76
CA LEU A 14 20.44 0.07 -1.39
C LEU A 14 19.35 1.09 -1.01
N PRO A 15 18.97 2.06 -1.87
CA PRO A 15 17.89 2.99 -1.54
C PRO A 15 16.56 2.30 -1.21
N PHE A 16 16.24 1.18 -1.88
CA PHE A 16 15.03 0.40 -1.63
C PHE A 16 15.08 -0.34 -0.29
N TRP A 17 16.29 -0.74 0.12
CA TRP A 17 16.53 -1.46 1.38
C TRP A 17 16.54 -0.55 2.61
N LEU A 18 16.55 0.78 2.42
CA LEU A 18 16.38 1.75 3.50
C LEU A 18 15.03 1.61 4.21
N SER A 19 14.03 0.99 3.57
CA SER A 19 12.77 0.62 4.21
C SER A 19 12.99 -0.25 5.45
N LEU A 20 14.01 -1.11 5.49
CA LEU A 20 14.31 -1.93 6.68
C LEU A 20 14.76 -1.11 7.89
N GLY A 21 15.22 0.13 7.69
CA GLY A 21 15.55 1.06 8.77
C GLY A 21 14.35 1.39 9.66
N THR A 22 13.11 1.18 9.20
CA THR A 22 11.92 1.37 10.04
C THR A 22 11.77 0.30 11.13
N VAL A 23 12.35 -0.89 10.93
CA VAL A 23 12.25 -2.02 11.88
C VAL A 23 12.91 -1.70 13.24
N PRO A 24 14.18 -1.25 13.31
CA PRO A 24 14.76 -0.86 14.59
C PRO A 24 14.07 0.39 15.19
N LEU A 25 13.57 1.31 14.36
CA LEU A 25 12.87 2.50 14.84
C LEU A 25 11.53 2.18 15.51
N ILE A 26 10.77 1.22 14.98
CA ILE A 26 9.53 0.82 15.65
C ILE A 26 9.80 0.08 16.96
N VAL A 27 10.85 -0.73 17.03
CA VAL A 27 11.28 -1.39 18.27
C VAL A 27 11.70 -0.33 19.29
N LEU A 28 12.47 0.67 18.88
CA LEU A 28 12.86 1.80 19.72
C LEU A 28 11.63 2.54 20.25
N GLY A 29 10.68 2.89 19.38
CA GLY A 29 9.43 3.53 19.78
C GLY A 29 8.63 2.70 20.78
N ALA A 30 8.53 1.38 20.56
CA ALA A 30 7.80 0.47 21.43
C ALA A 30 8.45 0.29 22.81
N VAL A 31 9.78 0.34 22.91
CA VAL A 31 10.54 0.15 24.16
C VAL A 31 10.76 1.45 24.91
N ALA A 32 11.06 2.55 24.21
CA ALA A 32 11.43 3.83 24.84
C ALA A 32 10.24 4.79 25.00
N GLY A 33 9.21 4.71 24.16
CA GLY A 33 8.07 5.64 24.21
C GLY A 33 8.47 7.12 23.98
N GLY A 34 7.65 8.03 24.49
CA GLY A 34 7.91 9.47 24.46
C GLY A 34 8.19 10.03 23.06
N TRP A 35 9.23 10.85 22.94
CA TRP A 35 9.59 11.51 21.68
C TRP A 35 10.09 10.54 20.61
N THR A 36 10.56 9.33 20.98
CA THR A 36 11.10 8.36 20.02
C THR A 36 10.04 7.85 19.05
N LEU A 37 8.75 7.95 19.42
CA LEU A 37 7.61 7.62 18.55
C LEU A 37 7.57 8.49 17.27
N LEU A 38 8.13 9.70 17.32
CA LEU A 38 8.19 10.63 16.19
C LEU A 38 9.25 10.25 15.17
N LEU A 39 10.28 9.50 15.57
CA LEU A 39 11.38 9.13 14.67
C LEU A 39 10.88 8.33 13.47
N LEU A 40 9.86 7.50 13.68
CA LEU A 40 9.35 6.61 12.65
C LEU A 40 8.62 7.34 11.50
N PRO A 41 7.60 8.17 11.75
CA PRO A 41 7.00 8.97 10.67
C PRO A 41 7.98 9.97 10.05
N LEU A 42 8.89 10.56 10.85
CA LEU A 42 9.93 11.45 10.31
C LEU A 42 10.87 10.72 9.34
N TYR A 43 11.28 9.50 9.70
CA TYR A 43 12.09 8.66 8.82
C TYR A 43 11.33 8.31 7.54
N ALA A 44 10.11 7.78 7.66
CA ALA A 44 9.32 7.36 6.50
C ALA A 44 9.00 8.51 5.53
N TRP A 45 8.73 9.72 6.03
CA TRP A 45 8.36 10.85 5.19
C TRP A 45 9.55 11.66 4.67
N GLN A 46 10.60 11.83 5.47
CA GLN A 46 11.67 12.81 5.16
C GLN A 46 12.98 12.18 4.72
N LEU A 47 13.22 10.88 4.95
CA LEU A 47 14.51 10.27 4.66
C LEU A 47 14.94 10.49 3.21
N VAL A 48 14.08 10.17 2.25
CA VAL A 48 14.42 10.27 0.82
C VAL A 48 14.69 11.73 0.44
N THR A 49 13.82 12.65 0.85
CA THR A 49 14.02 14.09 0.62
C THR A 49 15.35 14.59 1.17
N LEU A 50 15.73 14.16 2.39
CA LEU A 50 17.00 14.55 3.00
C LEU A 50 18.19 13.93 2.23
N LEU A 51 18.10 12.66 1.85
CA LEU A 51 19.14 12.00 1.07
C LEU A 51 19.32 12.69 -0.29
N ASP A 52 18.25 13.05 -0.99
CA ASP A 52 18.33 13.78 -2.27
C ASP A 52 19.00 15.15 -2.10
N VAL A 53 18.76 15.86 -1.00
CA VAL A 53 19.40 17.14 -0.70
C VAL A 53 20.89 16.99 -0.46
N PHE A 54 21.32 15.93 0.25
CA PHE A 54 22.73 15.77 0.65
C PHE A 54 23.57 14.96 -0.35
N LEU A 55 22.98 13.97 -1.02
CA LEU A 55 23.66 13.06 -1.94
C LEU A 55 23.38 13.39 -3.42
N GLY A 56 22.40 14.26 -3.68
CA GLY A 56 21.89 14.52 -5.03
C GLY A 56 20.83 13.49 -5.44
N ARG A 57 20.09 13.82 -6.51
CA ARG A 57 19.07 12.94 -7.08
C ARG A 57 19.71 11.85 -7.93
N ASN A 58 19.18 10.63 -7.82
CA ASN A 58 19.53 9.57 -8.76
C ASN A 58 18.69 9.71 -10.03
N GLU A 59 19.29 10.19 -11.12
CA GLU A 59 18.64 10.34 -12.43
C GLU A 59 18.85 9.12 -13.35
N ASP A 60 19.41 8.02 -12.82
CA ASP A 60 19.64 6.84 -13.64
C ASP A 60 18.30 6.21 -14.08
N GLN A 61 18.20 5.99 -15.39
CA GLN A 61 17.09 5.28 -16.01
C GLN A 61 17.58 3.88 -16.36
N PRO A 62 17.11 2.83 -15.65
CA PRO A 62 17.46 1.46 -15.98
C PRO A 62 16.97 1.08 -17.38
N ASP A 63 17.71 0.20 -18.05
CA ASP A 63 17.29 -0.36 -19.32
C ASP A 63 15.99 -1.16 -19.15
N ILE A 64 14.93 -0.77 -19.86
CA ILE A 64 13.62 -1.43 -19.84
C ILE A 64 13.66 -2.89 -20.35
N SER A 65 14.75 -3.29 -21.01
CA SER A 65 14.99 -4.67 -21.46
C SER A 65 15.71 -5.54 -20.42
N THR A 66 16.03 -5.00 -19.24
CA THR A 66 16.65 -5.74 -18.13
C THR A 66 15.80 -6.95 -17.74
N ASN A 67 16.44 -8.11 -17.60
CA ASN A 67 15.74 -9.34 -17.22
C ASN A 67 15.39 -9.35 -15.73
N ASP A 68 14.21 -9.87 -15.37
CA ASP A 68 13.76 -10.05 -13.98
C ASP A 68 14.78 -10.79 -13.08
N ALA A 69 15.64 -11.63 -13.67
CA ALA A 69 16.72 -12.32 -12.96
C ALA A 69 17.82 -11.36 -12.45
N ASP A 70 18.04 -10.24 -13.14
CA ASP A 70 19.03 -9.23 -12.79
C ASP A 70 18.53 -8.31 -11.66
N LEU A 71 17.21 -8.27 -11.45
CA LEU A 71 16.52 -7.46 -10.44
C LEU A 71 16.41 -8.16 -9.08
N PHE A 72 17.22 -9.20 -8.81
CA PHE A 72 17.11 -10.02 -7.60
C PHE A 72 17.02 -9.19 -6.31
N TRP A 73 17.91 -8.21 -6.12
CA TRP A 73 17.93 -7.39 -4.90
C TRP A 73 16.74 -6.42 -4.78
N TYR A 74 16.19 -5.96 -5.91
CA TYR A 74 14.99 -5.12 -5.94
C TYR A 74 13.73 -5.94 -5.64
N ARG A 75 13.68 -7.18 -6.11
CA ARG A 75 12.57 -8.11 -5.85
C ARG A 75 12.61 -8.66 -4.44
N LEU A 76 13.81 -9.01 -3.94
CA LEU A 76 13.94 -9.65 -2.63
C LEU A 76 13.33 -8.81 -1.50
N ILE A 77 13.52 -7.49 -1.51
CA ILE A 77 12.98 -6.62 -0.46
C ILE A 77 11.43 -6.66 -0.41
N THR A 78 10.76 -6.69 -1.57
CA THR A 78 9.29 -6.79 -1.61
C THR A 78 8.80 -8.18 -1.19
N LEU A 79 9.60 -9.24 -1.44
CA LEU A 79 9.27 -10.62 -1.05
C LEU A 79 9.40 -10.87 0.47
N ILE A 80 10.39 -10.26 1.13
CA ILE A 80 10.61 -10.43 2.58
C ILE A 80 9.77 -9.49 3.43
N TRP A 81 9.20 -8.43 2.83
CA TRP A 81 8.42 -7.45 3.58
C TRP A 81 7.12 -7.99 4.20
N PRO A 82 6.31 -8.85 3.55
CA PRO A 82 5.10 -9.42 4.16
C PRO A 82 5.30 -10.05 5.55
N PRO A 83 6.27 -10.97 5.78
CA PRO A 83 6.51 -11.47 7.13
C PRO A 83 7.05 -10.39 8.08
N ILE A 84 7.80 -9.40 7.58
CA ILE A 84 8.27 -8.26 8.41
C ILE A 84 7.07 -7.42 8.88
N GLN A 85 6.19 -7.00 7.97
CA GLN A 85 4.99 -6.23 8.31
C GLN A 85 4.05 -7.03 9.21
N PHE A 86 3.94 -8.35 9.03
CA PHE A 86 3.21 -9.22 9.95
C PHE A 86 3.77 -9.13 11.36
N CYS A 87 5.09 -9.28 11.53
CA CYS A 87 5.75 -9.15 12.82
C CYS A 87 5.59 -7.74 13.41
N ILE A 88 5.68 -6.69 12.58
CA ILE A 88 5.47 -5.31 12.99
C ILE A 88 4.05 -5.13 13.53
N VAL A 89 3.02 -5.46 12.76
CA VAL A 89 1.63 -5.19 13.15
C VAL A 89 1.22 -6.05 14.33
N PHE A 90 1.33 -7.37 14.21
CA PHE A 90 0.84 -8.30 15.23
C PHE A 90 1.77 -8.41 16.43
N GLY A 91 3.08 -8.34 16.22
CA GLY A 91 4.05 -8.29 17.31
C GLY A 91 3.92 -7.02 18.15
N THR A 92 3.62 -5.87 17.53
CA THR A 92 3.36 -4.63 18.29
C THR A 92 2.06 -4.70 19.07
N ILE A 93 0.98 -5.29 18.51
CA ILE A 93 -0.28 -5.52 19.24
C ILE A 93 -0.02 -6.39 20.48
N TRP A 94 0.69 -7.51 20.28
CA TRP A 94 1.05 -8.40 21.38
C TRP A 94 1.93 -7.69 22.41
N TRP A 95 2.94 -6.93 21.99
CA TRP A 95 3.84 -6.18 22.88
C TRP A 95 3.08 -5.18 23.75
N VAL A 96 2.27 -4.31 23.12
CA VAL A 96 1.49 -3.29 23.83
C VAL A 96 0.51 -3.90 24.82
N ARG A 97 -0.03 -5.09 24.53
CA ARG A 97 -0.92 -5.81 25.46
C ARG A 97 -0.20 -6.28 26.73
N HIS A 98 1.09 -6.58 26.65
CA HIS A 98 1.88 -7.19 27.73
C HIS A 98 2.83 -6.22 28.43
N THR A 99 2.89 -4.97 27.98
CA THR A 99 3.65 -3.91 28.63
C THR A 99 2.73 -2.94 29.37
N ASN A 100 3.22 -2.37 30.46
CA ASN A 100 2.53 -1.33 31.23
C ASN A 100 3.23 0.03 31.15
N HIS A 101 4.30 0.15 30.37
CA HIS A 101 5.12 1.37 30.34
C HIS A 101 4.53 2.47 29.45
N LEU A 102 3.91 2.08 28.32
CA LEU A 102 3.27 3.02 27.40
C LEU A 102 1.90 3.44 27.94
N ASN A 103 1.63 4.74 27.96
CA ASN A 103 0.28 5.25 28.17
C ASN A 103 -0.55 5.19 26.87
N THR A 104 -1.86 5.44 26.96
CA THR A 104 -2.77 5.39 25.79
C THR A 104 -2.34 6.29 24.64
N ALA A 105 -1.84 7.50 24.90
CA ALA A 105 -1.40 8.42 23.85
C ALA A 105 -0.16 7.89 23.13
N GLU A 106 0.77 7.27 23.86
CA GLU A 106 1.95 6.64 23.29
C GLU A 106 1.60 5.38 22.49
N MET A 107 0.61 4.59 22.93
CA MET A 107 0.09 3.47 22.13
C MET A 107 -0.51 3.96 20.81
N ILE A 108 -1.30 5.04 20.85
CA ILE A 108 -1.85 5.67 19.63
C ILE A 108 -0.72 6.19 18.74
N GLY A 109 0.28 6.87 19.31
CA GLY A 109 1.44 7.37 18.57
C GLY A 109 2.25 6.24 17.92
N LEU A 110 2.45 5.13 18.62
CA LEU A 110 3.13 3.95 18.09
C LEU A 110 2.35 3.34 16.92
N PHE A 111 1.03 3.17 17.05
CA PHE A 111 0.20 2.61 15.98
C PHE A 111 -0.05 3.58 14.82
N PHE A 112 0.06 4.89 15.05
CA PHE A 112 0.17 5.86 13.97
C PHE A 112 1.43 5.59 13.15
N GLY A 113 2.57 5.37 13.81
CA GLY A 113 3.83 4.98 13.17
C GLY A 113 3.74 3.63 12.44
N VAL A 114 3.11 2.61 13.03
CA VAL A 114 2.81 1.32 12.36
C VAL A 114 2.03 1.58 11.07
N GLY A 115 0.98 2.39 11.13
CA GLY A 115 0.16 2.74 9.98
C GLY A 115 0.94 3.49 8.90
N VAL A 116 1.85 4.38 9.29
CA VAL A 116 2.75 5.09 8.36
C VAL A 116 3.62 4.11 7.57
N ILE A 117 4.27 3.16 8.25
CA ILE A 117 5.08 2.12 7.58
C ILE A 117 4.20 1.27 6.67
N SER A 118 3.06 0.80 7.19
CA SER A 118 2.13 -0.05 6.44
C SER A 118 1.59 0.64 5.18
N GLY A 119 1.40 1.97 5.21
CA GLY A 119 0.99 2.77 4.06
C GLY A 119 2.14 3.05 3.09
N THR A 120 3.16 3.78 3.55
CA THR A 120 4.29 4.26 2.72
C THR A 120 5.14 3.15 2.12
N ILE A 121 5.25 1.99 2.79
CA ILE A 121 6.05 0.87 2.32
C ILE A 121 5.16 -0.33 2.00
N GLY A 122 4.30 -0.71 2.94
CA GLY A 122 3.47 -1.91 2.81
C GLY A 122 2.55 -1.90 1.58
N ILE A 123 1.76 -0.84 1.41
CA ILE A 123 0.86 -0.72 0.26
C ILE A 123 1.64 -0.52 -1.05
N VAL A 124 2.76 0.22 -1.03
CA VAL A 124 3.62 0.41 -2.21
C VAL A 124 4.22 -0.92 -2.68
N TYR A 125 4.71 -1.75 -1.76
CA TYR A 125 5.18 -3.10 -2.11
C TYR A 125 4.03 -4.02 -2.52
N ALA A 126 2.84 -3.87 -1.94
CA ALA A 126 1.67 -4.61 -2.40
C ALA A 126 1.26 -4.22 -3.83
N HIS A 127 1.37 -2.93 -4.18
CA HIS A 127 1.18 -2.40 -5.52
C HIS A 127 2.15 -3.06 -6.51
N GLU A 128 3.44 -3.10 -6.18
CA GLU A 128 4.43 -3.79 -7.00
C GLU A 128 4.08 -5.28 -7.17
N LEU A 129 3.88 -5.99 -6.05
CA LEU A 129 3.61 -7.43 -6.03
C LEU A 129 2.33 -7.84 -6.76
N MET A 130 1.30 -6.99 -6.81
CA MET A 130 0.04 -7.33 -7.49
C MET A 130 0.12 -7.25 -9.02
N HIS A 131 1.05 -6.43 -9.55
CA HIS A 131 1.32 -6.33 -10.99
C HIS A 131 2.13 -7.52 -11.51
N GLN A 132 2.78 -8.28 -10.61
CA GLN A 132 3.66 -9.37 -10.98
C GLN A 132 2.93 -10.57 -11.60
N LYS A 133 3.63 -11.27 -12.51
CA LYS A 133 3.09 -12.48 -13.18
C LYS A 133 3.00 -13.66 -12.20
N SER A 134 3.93 -13.73 -11.26
CA SER A 134 4.04 -14.81 -10.28
C SER A 134 2.79 -14.87 -9.39
N ARG A 135 2.25 -16.08 -9.23
CA ARG A 135 1.10 -16.30 -8.33
C ARG A 135 1.49 -16.08 -6.87
N MET A 136 2.71 -16.46 -6.48
CA MET A 136 3.20 -16.28 -5.11
C MET A 136 3.30 -14.80 -4.76
N GLU A 137 3.90 -14.00 -5.64
CA GLU A 137 4.07 -12.56 -5.44
C GLU A 137 2.72 -11.86 -5.28
N ARG A 138 1.75 -12.17 -6.15
CA ARG A 138 0.40 -11.63 -5.99
C ARG A 138 -0.30 -12.03 -4.70
N TRP A 139 0.00 -13.21 -4.14
CA TRP A 139 -0.52 -13.62 -2.83
C TRP A 139 0.13 -12.84 -1.69
N LEU A 140 1.44 -12.56 -1.79
CA LEU A 140 2.13 -11.70 -0.84
C LEU A 140 1.53 -10.29 -0.84
N GLY A 141 1.20 -9.74 -2.02
CA GLY A 141 0.47 -8.48 -2.14
C GLY A 141 -0.92 -8.53 -1.47
N ASP A 142 -1.66 -9.63 -1.64
CA ASP A 142 -2.96 -9.80 -0.95
C ASP A 142 -2.82 -9.85 0.57
N LEU A 143 -1.76 -10.48 1.10
CA LEU A 143 -1.48 -10.53 2.54
C LEU A 143 -1.17 -9.13 3.10
N LEU A 144 -0.34 -8.34 2.40
CA LEU A 144 -0.03 -6.96 2.78
C LEU A 144 -1.29 -6.11 2.85
N LEU A 145 -2.14 -6.16 1.82
CA LEU A 145 -3.40 -5.41 1.82
C LEU A 145 -4.41 -5.88 2.88
N ALA A 146 -4.40 -7.17 3.20
CA ALA A 146 -5.26 -7.70 4.26
C ALA A 146 -4.87 -7.16 5.65
N MET A 147 -3.57 -6.96 5.90
CA MET A 147 -3.05 -6.36 7.14
C MET A 147 -3.37 -4.86 7.29
N VAL A 148 -3.95 -4.23 6.27
CA VAL A 148 -4.45 -2.85 6.30
C VAL A 148 -5.93 -2.75 5.90
N LEU A 149 -6.66 -3.87 5.89
CA LEU A 149 -8.09 -3.93 5.57
C LEU A 149 -8.49 -3.32 4.22
N TYR A 150 -7.59 -3.37 3.24
CA TYR A 150 -7.74 -2.68 1.95
C TYR A 150 -7.60 -3.61 0.74
N SER A 151 -7.94 -4.90 0.87
CA SER A 151 -7.71 -5.90 -0.19
C SER A 151 -8.46 -5.65 -1.51
N HIS A 152 -9.61 -4.95 -1.47
CA HIS A 152 -10.34 -4.59 -2.69
C HIS A 152 -9.55 -3.66 -3.61
N PHE A 153 -8.57 -2.92 -3.06
CA PHE A 153 -7.64 -2.06 -3.81
C PHE A 153 -7.01 -2.80 -4.99
N ARG A 154 -6.65 -4.07 -4.82
CA ARG A 154 -6.10 -4.86 -5.92
C ARG A 154 -7.02 -4.91 -7.14
N SER A 155 -8.31 -5.16 -6.93
CA SER A 155 -9.26 -5.26 -8.04
C SER A 155 -9.61 -3.88 -8.59
N GLU A 156 -9.75 -2.86 -7.73
CA GLU A 156 -9.98 -1.48 -8.18
C GLU A 156 -8.82 -0.97 -9.01
N HIS A 157 -7.61 -1.10 -8.49
CA HIS A 157 -6.40 -0.59 -9.10
C HIS A 157 -6.13 -1.27 -10.46
N LEU A 158 -6.10 -2.60 -10.50
CA LEU A 158 -5.74 -3.35 -11.72
C LEU A 158 -6.82 -3.34 -12.81
N LEU A 159 -8.09 -3.26 -12.43
CA LEU A 159 -9.21 -3.46 -13.38
C LEU A 159 -10.01 -2.19 -13.66
N VAL A 160 -9.88 -1.17 -12.81
CA VAL A 160 -10.60 0.09 -12.95
C VAL A 160 -9.61 1.23 -13.15
N HIS A 161 -8.78 1.53 -12.15
CA HIS A 161 -7.93 2.73 -12.15
C HIS A 161 -7.03 2.82 -13.39
N HIS A 162 -6.21 1.81 -13.68
CA HIS A 162 -5.34 1.82 -14.88
C HIS A 162 -6.08 2.02 -16.21
N ALA A 163 -7.32 1.53 -16.31
CA ALA A 163 -8.10 1.65 -17.54
C ALA A 163 -8.83 3.01 -17.65
N TYR A 164 -9.23 3.57 -16.50
CA TYR A 164 -10.18 4.68 -16.43
C TYR A 164 -9.65 5.91 -15.68
N VAL A 165 -8.40 5.94 -15.25
CA VAL A 165 -7.73 7.10 -14.65
C VAL A 165 -8.02 8.35 -15.47
N GLY A 166 -8.31 9.46 -14.81
CA GLY A 166 -8.71 10.73 -15.43
C GLY A 166 -10.13 10.72 -16.02
N THR A 167 -10.97 9.73 -15.72
CA THR A 167 -12.37 9.68 -16.19
C THR A 167 -13.35 9.51 -15.02
N PRO A 168 -14.65 9.85 -15.20
CA PRO A 168 -15.65 9.65 -14.14
C PRO A 168 -15.88 8.20 -13.70
N ARG A 169 -15.33 7.21 -14.42
CA ARG A 169 -15.43 5.79 -14.07
C ARG A 169 -14.39 5.36 -13.05
N ASP A 170 -13.30 6.10 -12.91
CA ASP A 170 -12.31 5.86 -11.87
C ASP A 170 -12.72 6.60 -10.59
N ALA A 171 -12.97 5.84 -9.52
CA ALA A 171 -13.32 6.41 -8.23
C ALA A 171 -12.13 7.14 -7.59
N VAL A 172 -10.89 6.78 -7.93
CA VAL A 172 -9.65 7.33 -7.33
C VAL A 172 -9.19 8.60 -8.03
N SER A 173 -9.73 8.93 -9.21
CA SER A 173 -9.45 10.22 -9.85
C SER A 173 -10.04 11.38 -9.03
N ALA A 174 -9.17 12.25 -8.53
CA ALA A 174 -9.56 13.42 -7.74
C ALA A 174 -10.11 14.52 -8.67
N ARG A 175 -11.36 14.94 -8.42
CA ARG A 175 -12.03 15.89 -9.31
C ARG A 175 -11.50 17.30 -9.07
N TYR A 176 -11.46 18.12 -10.12
CA TYR A 176 -11.17 19.54 -9.98
C TYR A 176 -12.12 20.18 -8.95
N ASN A 177 -11.58 20.99 -8.03
CA ASN A 177 -12.30 21.60 -6.90
C ASN A 177 -12.90 20.64 -5.84
N GLU A 178 -12.54 19.36 -5.86
CA GLU A 178 -12.86 18.44 -4.78
C GLU A 178 -11.79 18.52 -3.70
N GLY A 179 -12.16 18.92 -2.47
CA GLY A 179 -11.21 18.95 -1.36
C GLY A 179 -10.90 17.54 -0.84
N PHE A 180 -9.68 17.32 -0.35
CA PHE A 180 -9.19 16.00 0.10
C PHE A 180 -10.19 15.24 0.99
N HIS A 181 -10.81 15.87 1.99
CA HIS A 181 -11.73 15.15 2.87
C HIS A 181 -13.00 14.64 2.15
N ARG A 182 -13.53 15.39 1.17
CA ARG A 182 -14.67 14.96 0.34
C ARG A 182 -14.25 13.83 -0.60
N TYR A 183 -13.06 13.97 -1.20
CA TYR A 183 -12.43 12.94 -2.02
C TYR A 183 -12.24 11.63 -1.23
N PHE A 184 -11.62 11.70 -0.05
CA PHE A 184 -11.28 10.54 0.78
C PHE A 184 -12.54 9.77 1.18
N LEU A 185 -13.57 10.47 1.66
CA LEU A 185 -14.85 9.85 1.99
C LEU A 185 -15.48 9.20 0.75
N ARG A 186 -15.46 9.87 -0.40
CA ARG A 186 -16.00 9.33 -1.66
C ARG A 186 -15.28 8.06 -2.08
N VAL A 187 -13.95 8.05 -2.02
CA VAL A 187 -13.13 6.90 -2.41
C VAL A 187 -13.38 5.69 -1.51
N LEU A 188 -13.39 5.88 -0.19
CA LEU A 188 -13.67 4.81 0.77
C LEU A 188 -15.04 4.16 0.54
N LEU A 189 -16.04 4.94 0.13
CA LEU A 189 -17.39 4.44 -0.13
C LEU A 189 -17.57 3.88 -1.55
N SER A 190 -16.86 4.41 -2.55
CA SER A 190 -17.08 4.10 -3.97
C SER A 190 -16.22 2.95 -4.49
N CYS A 191 -15.00 2.77 -3.99
CA CYS A 191 -14.07 1.76 -4.48
C CYS A 191 -14.52 0.31 -4.20
N PRO A 192 -15.00 -0.06 -2.99
CA PRO A 192 -15.47 -1.43 -2.75
C PRO A 192 -16.59 -1.89 -3.71
N PRO A 193 -17.69 -1.14 -3.93
CA PRO A 193 -18.71 -1.53 -4.88
C PRO A 193 -18.24 -1.43 -6.35
N SER A 194 -17.30 -0.54 -6.68
CA SER A 194 -16.66 -0.49 -8.00
C SER A 194 -15.87 -1.79 -8.29
N ALA A 195 -14.98 -2.16 -7.37
CA ALA A 195 -14.19 -3.39 -7.43
C ALA A 195 -15.07 -4.65 -7.49
N TRP A 196 -16.16 -4.70 -6.73
CA TRP A 196 -17.09 -5.84 -6.79
C TRP A 196 -17.75 -5.95 -8.16
N ARG A 197 -18.23 -4.83 -8.73
CA ARG A 197 -18.90 -4.83 -10.04
C ARG A 197 -17.99 -5.33 -11.15
N ILE A 198 -16.72 -4.91 -11.17
CA ILE A 198 -15.80 -5.32 -12.24
C ILE A 198 -15.41 -6.80 -12.12
N GLU A 199 -15.24 -7.32 -10.90
CA GLU A 199 -14.98 -8.75 -10.67
C GLU A 199 -16.21 -9.61 -10.98
N ALA A 200 -17.41 -9.16 -10.59
CA ALA A 200 -18.67 -9.81 -10.95
C ALA A 200 -18.87 -9.87 -12.46
N ALA A 201 -18.53 -8.80 -13.19
CA ALA A 201 -18.56 -8.79 -14.65
C ALA A 201 -17.55 -9.79 -15.26
N ARG A 202 -16.37 -9.97 -14.65
CA ARG A 202 -15.41 -11.02 -15.06
C ARG A 202 -15.98 -12.42 -14.85
N GLN A 203 -16.67 -12.68 -13.74
CA GLN A 203 -17.34 -13.97 -13.52
C GLN A 203 -18.42 -14.22 -14.57
N ALA A 204 -19.24 -13.21 -14.86
CA ALA A 204 -20.30 -13.32 -15.87
C ALA A 204 -19.73 -13.63 -17.27
N ARG A 205 -18.64 -12.96 -17.68
CA ARG A 205 -17.92 -13.28 -18.94
C ARG A 205 -17.38 -14.71 -18.99
N ALA A 206 -17.12 -15.32 -17.84
CA ALA A 206 -16.71 -16.72 -17.72
C ALA A 206 -17.89 -17.69 -17.52
N GLY A 207 -19.14 -17.25 -17.71
CA GLY A 207 -20.34 -18.06 -17.52
C GLY A 207 -20.67 -18.40 -16.06
N ARG A 208 -20.13 -17.64 -15.09
CA ARG A 208 -20.27 -17.88 -13.64
C ARG A 208 -21.08 -16.77 -12.97
N LYS A 209 -21.74 -17.10 -11.86
CA LYS A 209 -22.41 -16.11 -11.00
C LYS A 209 -21.38 -15.23 -10.27
N ALA A 210 -21.76 -14.02 -9.90
CA ALA A 210 -20.90 -13.08 -9.14
C ALA A 210 -20.33 -13.70 -7.85
N TRP A 211 -21.12 -14.53 -7.17
CA TRP A 211 -20.79 -15.19 -5.91
C TRP A 211 -19.92 -16.45 -6.05
N HIS A 212 -19.53 -16.83 -7.28
CA HIS A 212 -18.73 -18.03 -7.49
C HIS A 212 -17.42 -17.97 -6.69
N ARG A 213 -16.95 -19.12 -6.17
CA ARG A 213 -15.75 -19.23 -5.33
C ARG A 213 -14.46 -18.68 -5.94
N SER A 214 -14.43 -18.48 -7.26
CA SER A 214 -13.29 -17.85 -7.96
C SER A 214 -13.32 -16.33 -7.91
N ASN A 215 -14.36 -15.70 -7.36
CA ASN A 215 -14.36 -14.27 -7.10
C ASN A 215 -13.35 -13.96 -5.98
N PRO A 216 -12.35 -13.10 -6.21
CA PRO A 216 -11.29 -12.84 -5.24
C PRO A 216 -11.79 -12.19 -3.94
N PHE A 217 -13.01 -11.62 -3.92
CA PHE A 217 -13.61 -11.06 -2.69
C PHE A 217 -13.75 -12.07 -1.55
N TRP A 218 -13.92 -13.36 -1.84
CA TRP A 218 -13.93 -14.39 -0.80
C TRP A 218 -12.59 -14.50 -0.09
N ARG A 219 -11.51 -14.43 -0.86
CA ARG A 219 -10.15 -14.40 -0.33
C ARG A 219 -9.87 -13.09 0.39
N TYR A 220 -10.27 -11.95 -0.16
CA TYR A 220 -10.12 -10.65 0.48
C TYR A 220 -10.80 -10.64 1.86
N GLY A 221 -12.07 -11.05 1.92
CA GLY A 221 -12.81 -11.17 3.17
C GLY A 221 -12.18 -12.16 4.15
N GLY A 222 -11.77 -13.34 3.68
CA GLY A 222 -11.15 -14.37 4.51
C GLY A 222 -9.82 -13.93 5.13
N LEU A 223 -8.94 -13.30 4.34
CA LEU A 223 -7.64 -12.80 4.83
C LEU A 223 -7.83 -11.65 5.82
N GLN A 224 -8.71 -10.68 5.52
CA GLN A 224 -8.99 -9.55 6.41
C GLN A 224 -9.65 -10.00 7.72
N LEU A 225 -10.58 -10.96 7.65
CA LEU A 225 -11.19 -11.56 8.85
C LEU A 225 -10.13 -12.30 9.68
N GLY A 226 -9.25 -13.06 9.03
CA GLY A 226 -8.12 -13.72 9.70
C GLY A 226 -7.21 -12.72 10.42
N ALA A 227 -6.89 -11.59 9.79
CA ALA A 227 -6.10 -10.52 10.40
C ALA A 227 -6.81 -9.89 11.62
N LEU A 228 -8.12 -9.63 11.52
CA LEU A 228 -8.91 -9.11 12.65
C LEU A 228 -9.00 -10.10 13.81
N LEU A 229 -9.22 -11.39 13.52
CA LEU A 229 -9.26 -12.44 14.53
C LEU A 229 -7.90 -12.62 15.23
N LEU A 230 -6.80 -12.49 14.48
CA LEU A 230 -5.46 -12.54 15.06
C LEU A 230 -5.18 -11.31 15.94
N ALA A 231 -5.55 -10.11 15.49
CA ALA A 231 -5.45 -8.90 16.31
C ALA A 231 -6.25 -9.03 17.62
N TRP A 232 -7.46 -9.61 17.54
CA TRP A 232 -8.27 -9.91 18.71
C TRP A 232 -7.62 -10.95 19.62
N ALA A 233 -7.08 -12.05 19.07
CA ALA A 233 -6.44 -13.09 19.86
C ALA A 233 -5.20 -12.57 20.62
N LEU A 234 -4.47 -11.61 20.05
CA LEU A 234 -3.24 -11.06 20.64
C LEU A 234 -3.49 -9.89 21.60
N GLY A 235 -4.51 -9.05 21.34
CA GLY A 235 -4.73 -7.80 22.09
C GLY A 235 -6.16 -7.57 22.58
N GLY A 236 -7.08 -8.52 22.38
CA GLY A 236 -8.50 -8.35 22.69
C GLY A 236 -9.18 -7.26 21.86
N LEU A 237 -10.24 -6.66 22.41
CA LEU A 237 -10.92 -5.53 21.77
C LEU A 237 -10.00 -4.32 21.53
N PRO A 238 -9.11 -3.92 22.47
CA PRO A 238 -8.11 -2.89 22.20
C PRO A 238 -7.19 -3.25 21.03
N GLY A 239 -6.79 -4.52 20.89
CA GLY A 239 -6.00 -5.01 19.77
C GLY A 239 -6.68 -4.82 18.40
N ILE A 240 -7.99 -5.09 18.32
CA ILE A 240 -8.78 -4.77 17.11
C ILE A 240 -8.76 -3.25 16.86
N GLY A 241 -8.99 -2.44 17.89
CA GLY A 241 -9.02 -0.97 17.76
C GLY A 241 -7.70 -0.42 17.22
N LEU A 242 -6.57 -0.89 17.75
CA LEU A 242 -5.22 -0.52 17.30
C LEU A 242 -4.95 -1.01 15.87
N PHE A 243 -5.38 -2.23 15.51
CA PHE A 243 -5.26 -2.77 14.16
C PHE A 243 -6.08 -1.97 13.12
N VAL A 244 -7.32 -1.61 13.46
CA VAL A 244 -8.18 -0.76 12.61
C VAL A 244 -7.60 0.65 12.50
N PHE A 245 -7.05 1.19 13.59
CA PHE A 245 -6.43 2.51 13.58
C PHE A 245 -5.20 2.55 12.66
N GLN A 246 -4.26 1.61 12.76
CA GLN A 246 -3.10 1.60 11.84
C GLN A 246 -3.52 1.36 10.38
N ALA A 247 -4.55 0.53 10.15
CA ALA A 247 -5.10 0.31 8.81
C ALA A 247 -5.69 1.62 8.24
N PHE A 248 -6.44 2.36 9.06
CA PHE A 248 -6.96 3.68 8.68
C PHE A 248 -5.86 4.65 8.32
N ILE A 249 -4.77 4.72 9.10
CA ILE A 249 -3.62 5.60 8.80
C ILE A 249 -2.93 5.18 7.49
N ALA A 250 -2.73 3.87 7.27
CA ALA A 250 -2.14 3.37 6.03
C ALA A 250 -2.97 3.73 4.78
N VAL A 251 -4.30 3.55 4.86
CA VAL A 251 -5.23 3.90 3.78
C VAL A 251 -5.33 5.40 3.59
N TRP A 252 -5.35 6.18 4.67
CA TRP A 252 -5.33 7.64 4.59
C TRP A 252 -4.09 8.15 3.85
N GLN A 253 -2.92 7.57 4.08
CA GLN A 253 -1.70 7.94 3.36
C GLN A 253 -1.74 7.55 1.89
N LEU A 254 -2.16 6.33 1.56
CA LEU A 254 -2.35 5.90 0.17
C LEU A 254 -3.24 6.91 -0.57
N GLU A 255 -4.39 7.24 0.01
CA GLU A 255 -5.35 8.11 -0.67
C GLU A 255 -4.91 9.57 -0.70
N LEU A 256 -4.08 10.01 0.24
CA LEU A 256 -3.45 11.33 0.17
C LEU A 256 -2.49 11.41 -1.03
N THR A 257 -1.70 10.36 -1.26
CA THR A 257 -0.82 10.25 -2.42
C THR A 257 -1.64 10.23 -3.71
N ASN A 258 -2.64 9.34 -3.82
CA ASN A 258 -3.54 9.29 -4.98
C ASN A 258 -4.21 10.64 -5.26
N TYR A 259 -4.63 11.35 -4.21
CA TYR A 259 -5.25 12.66 -4.35
C TYR A 259 -4.30 13.68 -4.97
N ILE A 260 -3.05 13.71 -4.53
CA ILE A 260 -2.03 14.64 -5.05
C ILE A 260 -1.66 14.26 -6.48
N GLU A 261 -1.42 12.98 -6.75
CA GLU A 261 -1.01 12.46 -8.07
C GLU A 261 -2.10 12.61 -9.14
N HIS A 262 -3.37 12.63 -8.75
CA HIS A 262 -4.49 12.67 -9.69
C HIS A 262 -5.35 13.93 -9.60
N TYR A 263 -4.90 14.96 -8.86
CA TYR A 263 -5.71 16.15 -8.63
C TYR A 263 -6.04 16.87 -9.93
N GLY A 264 -7.33 16.90 -10.29
CA GLY A 264 -7.82 17.63 -11.45
C GLY A 264 -7.41 17.02 -12.79
N LEU A 265 -6.80 15.83 -12.81
CA LEU A 265 -6.49 15.12 -14.04
C LEU A 265 -7.79 14.69 -14.73
N THR A 266 -7.93 15.08 -16.00
CA THR A 266 -9.03 14.68 -16.85
C THR A 266 -8.51 14.25 -18.21
N ARG A 267 -9.06 13.15 -18.72
CA ARG A 267 -8.86 12.72 -20.10
C ARG A 267 -9.91 13.36 -20.99
N GLU A 268 -9.51 13.72 -22.20
CA GLU A 268 -10.41 14.24 -23.21
C GLU A 268 -11.52 13.22 -23.53
N TYR A 269 -12.78 13.69 -23.55
CA TYR A 269 -13.92 12.88 -23.94
C TYR A 269 -14.12 12.91 -25.45
N LEU A 270 -13.95 11.77 -26.10
CA LEU A 270 -14.00 11.63 -27.57
C LEU A 270 -15.41 11.33 -28.11
N GLY A 271 -16.43 11.36 -27.25
CA GLY A 271 -17.80 10.98 -27.60
C GLY A 271 -18.08 9.48 -27.50
N ASN A 272 -19.36 9.10 -27.52
CA ASN A 272 -19.83 7.70 -27.49
C ASN A 272 -19.26 6.87 -26.31
N GLY A 273 -19.08 7.49 -25.14
CA GLY A 273 -18.55 6.82 -23.94
C GLY A 273 -17.05 6.53 -23.98
N ARG A 274 -16.31 7.06 -24.95
CA ARG A 274 -14.86 6.87 -25.11
C ARG A 274 -14.08 8.10 -24.67
N TYR A 275 -12.89 7.84 -24.11
CA TYR A 275 -11.92 8.85 -23.69
C TYR A 275 -10.61 8.61 -24.45
N GLU A 276 -9.79 9.64 -24.58
CA GLU A 276 -8.45 9.50 -25.18
C GLU A 276 -7.62 8.45 -24.44
N PRO A 277 -6.65 7.75 -25.07
CA PRO A 277 -5.83 6.76 -24.38
C PRO A 277 -5.04 7.33 -23.19
N VAL A 278 -4.70 6.49 -22.20
CA VAL A 278 -3.81 6.88 -21.10
C VAL A 278 -2.43 7.23 -21.68
N ARG A 279 -1.81 8.30 -21.15
CA ARG A 279 -0.54 8.89 -21.61
C ARG A 279 0.27 9.30 -20.38
N PRO A 280 1.59 9.56 -20.49
CA PRO A 280 2.42 9.92 -19.35
C PRO A 280 1.93 11.12 -18.53
N HIS A 281 1.24 12.11 -19.12
CA HIS A 281 0.68 13.24 -18.37
C HIS A 281 -0.63 12.93 -17.63
N HIS A 282 -1.15 11.70 -17.75
CA HIS A 282 -2.30 11.20 -16.99
C HIS A 282 -1.87 10.46 -15.70
N SER A 283 -0.60 10.56 -15.33
CA SER A 283 0.01 10.03 -14.11
C SER A 283 1.15 10.97 -13.71
N TRP A 284 1.12 11.52 -12.49
CA TRP A 284 2.23 12.32 -11.95
C TRP A 284 3.22 11.44 -11.20
#